data_AF-A0A939ADT1-F1
#
_entry.id   AF-A0A939ADT1-F1
#
_cell.length_a   1.000
_cell.length_b   1.000
_cell.length_c   1.000
_cell.angle_alpha   90.00
_cell.angle_beta   90.00
_cell.angle_gamma   90.00
#
_symmetry.space_group_name_H-M   'P 1'
#
loop_
_entity.id
_entity.type
_entity.pdbx_description
1 polymer ?
#
loop_
_entity_poly.entity_id
_entity_poly.type
_entity_poly.pdbx_seq_one_letter_code
_entity_poly.pdbx_strand_id
1 'polypeptide(L)' 'MVRQPVFSQLKAPVVQCKFRKREMPMLECIDSYVNANAMPNRRSACFRCTQGQKTRSQFACS' A
#
# COMPACT_ATOMS: atom_id res chain seq x y z
N MET A 1 -29.94 -18.10 -10.84
CA MET A 1 -28.51 -18.48 -10.96
C MET A 1 -27.67 -17.27 -10.55
N VAL A 2 -27.16 -17.24 -9.32
CA VAL A 2 -26.34 -16.13 -8.82
C VAL A 2 -24.89 -16.37 -9.26
N ARG A 3 -24.43 -15.63 -10.28
CA ARG A 3 -23.00 -15.63 -10.66
C ARG A 3 -22.24 -14.93 -9.53
N GLN A 4 -21.58 -15.69 -8.67
CA GLN A 4 -20.63 -15.14 -7.72
C GLN A 4 -19.50 -14.46 -8.51
N PRO A 5 -19.09 -13.22 -8.16
CA PRO A 5 -17.94 -12.60 -8.79
C PRO A 5 -16.68 -13.38 -8.40
N VAL A 6 -15.85 -13.69 -9.39
CA VAL A 6 -14.59 -14.46 -9.31
C VAL A 6 -13.47 -13.62 -8.65
N PHE A 7 -13.80 -12.87 -7.59
CA PHE A 7 -12.87 -11.94 -6.93
C PHE A 7 -12.28 -12.48 -5.62
N SER A 8 -12.57 -13.73 -5.27
CA SER A 8 -12.21 -14.32 -3.97
C SER A 8 -10.73 -14.72 -3.81
N GLN A 9 -9.86 -14.46 -4.79
CA GLN A 9 -8.44 -14.85 -4.73
C GLN A 9 -7.41 -13.80 -5.19
N LEU A 10 -7.80 -12.55 -5.47
CA LEU A 10 -6.80 -11.48 -5.58
C LEU A 10 -6.29 -11.15 -4.16
N LYS A 11 -5.30 -11.90 -3.70
CA LYS A 11 -4.51 -11.51 -2.52
C LYS A 11 -3.95 -10.13 -2.82
N ALA A 12 -4.50 -9.11 -2.16
CA ALA A 12 -4.08 -7.74 -2.37
C ALA A 12 -2.56 -7.68 -2.21
N PRO A 13 -1.83 -7.04 -3.14
CA PRO A 13 -0.38 -6.95 -3.05
C PRO A 13 -0.01 -6.37 -1.68
N VAL A 14 0.86 -7.05 -0.95
CA VAL A 14 1.31 -6.62 0.39
C VAL A 14 2.65 -5.93 0.29
N VAL A 15 2.78 -4.81 0.98
CA VAL A 15 4.04 -4.08 1.12
C VAL A 15 4.67 -4.52 2.44
N GLN A 16 5.77 -5.24 2.34
CA GLN A 16 6.57 -5.62 3.52
C GLN A 16 7.66 -4.58 3.77
N CYS A 17 7.55 -3.84 4.86
CA CYS A 17 8.64 -3.02 5.34
C CYS A 17 9.57 -3.83 6.25
N LYS A 18 10.73 -4.23 5.72
CA LYS A 18 11.75 -4.98 6.49
C LYS A 18 12.27 -4.20 7.70
N PHE A 19 12.53 -2.90 7.55
CA PHE A 19 13.04 -2.04 8.62
C PHE A 19 12.10 -1.90 9.83
N ARG A 20 10.79 -1.94 9.59
CA ARG A 20 9.76 -1.84 10.64
C ARG A 20 9.19 -3.20 11.03
N LYS A 21 9.64 -4.29 10.38
CA LYS A 21 9.07 -5.64 10.47
C LYS A 21 7.54 -5.62 10.37
N ARG A 22 7.01 -4.77 9.49
CA ARG A 22 5.57 -4.55 9.33
C ARG A 22 5.15 -4.90 7.93
N GLU A 23 4.07 -5.66 7.83
CA GLU A 23 3.37 -5.92 6.57
C GLU A 23 2.10 -5.07 6.56
N MET A 24 1.78 -4.51 5.39
CA MET A 24 0.53 -3.79 5.19
C MET A 24 0.03 -4.00 3.77
N PRO A 25 -1.29 -3.97 3.53
CA PRO A 25 -1.84 -3.96 2.18
C PRO A 25 -1.32 -2.77 1.38
N MET A 26 -1.09 -2.97 0.08
CA MET A 26 -0.70 -1.89 -0.84
C MET A 26 -1.71 -0.74 -0.85
N LEU A 27 -3.01 -1.04 -0.75
CA LEU A 27 -4.05 -0.03 -0.63
C LEU A 27 -3.89 0.83 0.63
N GLU A 28 -3.64 0.21 1.80
CA GLU A 28 -3.37 0.93 3.05
C GLU A 28 -2.10 1.78 2.94
N CYS A 29 -1.07 1.29 2.23
CA CYS A 29 0.17 2.02 1.97
C CYS A 29 -0.11 3.30 1.18
N ILE A 30 -0.83 3.19 0.06
CA ILE A 30 -1.13 4.32 -0.83
C ILE A 30 -2.04 5.33 -0.14
N ASP A 31 -3.08 4.86 0.55
CA ASP A 31 -3.97 5.73 1.34
C ASP A 31 -3.18 6.50 2.41
N SER A 32 -2.34 5.79 3.17
CA SER A 32 -1.45 6.39 4.16
C SER A 32 -0.43 7.37 3.55
N TYR A 33 -0.09 7.21 2.27
CA TYR A 33 0.79 8.14 1.57
C TYR A 33 0.06 9.38 1.08
N VAL A 34 -1.12 9.22 0.48
CA VAL A 34 -1.98 10.34 0.06
C VAL A 34 -2.36 11.18 1.27
N ASN A 35 -2.77 10.53 2.36
CA ASN A 35 -3.10 11.19 3.62
C ASN A 35 -1.86 11.87 4.26
N ALA A 36 -0.67 11.27 4.17
CA ALA A 36 0.58 11.90 4.64
C ALA A 36 1.12 13.03 3.73
N ASN A 37 0.58 13.20 2.52
CA ASN A 37 0.78 14.41 1.73
C ASN A 37 -0.25 15.49 2.10
N ALA A 38 -1.48 15.09 2.44
CA ALA A 38 -2.54 16.01 2.88
C ALA A 38 -2.28 16.57 4.28
N MET A 39 -1.75 15.77 5.20
CA MET A 39 -1.28 16.21 6.52
C MET A 39 0.23 16.01 6.61
N PRO A 40 1.01 16.90 7.26
CA PRO A 40 2.47 16.79 7.38
C PRO A 40 2.96 15.61 8.26
N ASN A 41 2.18 14.53 8.36
CA ASN A 41 2.46 13.36 9.16
C ASN A 41 3.19 12.27 8.35
N ARG A 42 4.48 12.50 8.07
CA ARG A 42 5.38 11.58 7.35
C ARG A 42 5.85 10.36 8.18
N ARG A 43 5.03 9.88 9.12
CA ARG A 43 5.35 8.76 10.01
C ARG A 43 4.90 7.40 9.49
N SER A 44 4.12 7.35 8.41
CA SER A 44 3.61 6.10 7.86
C SER A 44 4.74 5.18 7.39
N ALA A 45 4.57 3.87 7.63
CA ALA A 45 5.54 2.85 7.18
C ALA A 45 5.68 2.87 5.65
N CYS A 46 4.59 3.15 4.93
CA CYS A 46 4.63 3.37 3.49
C CYS A 46 5.63 4.45 3.11
N PHE A 47 5.61 5.60 3.82
CA PHE A 47 6.47 6.75 3.54
C PHE A 47 7.96 6.47 3.77
N ARG A 48 8.28 5.77 4.85
CA ARG A 48 9.67 5.59 5.31
C ARG A 48 10.39 4.36 4.75
N CYS A 49 9.66 3.41 4.18
CA CYS A 49 10.26 2.15 3.73
C CYS A 49 10.51 2.15 2.22
N THR A 50 11.65 1.60 1.80
CA THR A 50 12.03 1.49 0.38
C THR A 50 11.00 0.67 -0.41
N GLN A 51 10.38 -0.33 0.21
CA GLN A 51 9.32 -1.13 -0.43
C GLN A 51 8.08 -0.27 -0.69
N GLY A 52 7.67 0.52 0.29
CA GLY A 52 6.59 1.50 0.11
C GLY A 52 6.96 2.59 -0.91
N GLN A 53 8.23 2.99 -1.02
CA GLN A 53 8.68 3.92 -2.07
C GLN A 53 8.51 3.30 -3.47
N LYS A 54 8.95 2.05 -3.67
CA LYS A 54 8.76 1.33 -4.95
C LYS A 54 7.29 1.21 -5.33
N THR A 55 6.44 0.84 -4.38
CA THR A 55 4.98 0.75 -4.57
C THR A 55 4.38 2.10 -4.97
N ARG A 56 4.80 3.19 -4.33
CA ARG A 56 4.36 4.54 -4.67
C ARG A 56 4.86 4.98 -6.05
N SER A 57 6.10 4.67 -6.41
CA SER A 57 6.63 4.95 -7.75
C SER A 57 5.89 4.18 -8.84
N GLN A 58 5.54 2.92 -8.59
CA GLN A 58 4.72 2.13 -9.53
C GLN A 58 3.32 2.71 -9.69
N PHE A 59 2.69 3.13 -8.58
CA PHE A 59 1.37 3.76 -8.63
C PHE A 59 1.38 5.16 -9.27
N ALA A 60 2.45 5.93 -9.10
CA ALA A 60 2.57 7.26 -9.72
C ALA A 60 2.86 7.20 -11.23
N CYS A 61 3.36 6.06 -11.73
CA CYS A 61 3.62 5.84 -13.16
C CYS A 61 2.46 5.13 -13.88
N SER A 62 1.42 4.69 -13.17
CA SER A 62 0.25 3.99 -13.74
C SER A 62 -0.89 4.93 -14.07
#